data_AF-A0A6P3ZIT9-F1
#
_entry.id   AF-A0A6P3ZIT9-F1
#
_cell.length_a   1.000
_cell.length_b   1.000
_cell.length_c   1.000
_cell.angle_alpha   90.00
_cell.angle_beta   90.00
_cell.angle_gamma   90.00
#
_symmetry.space_group_name_H-M   'P 1'
#
loop_
_entity.id
_entity.type
_entity.pdbx_description
1 polymer ?
#
loop_
_entity_poly.entity_id
_entity_poly.type
_entity_poly.pdbx_seq_one_letter_code
_entity_poly.pdbx_strand_id
1 'polypeptide(L)'
;MGYISNRISKEKLQSGDHIYCYRYLHTYSHHGIYVKENNKDRVIHLNTKPKTCKNCRGEQQAEEKKGGGIVVKTCLDCFLDGHGLFLYEYQVSVPNFLVQVPGTCTTGPADDPRTVVDRAYKMHKTNGFGAYDLLNNNCETFAVYCKTGIPYSVQAMHMEIATKTTLAEWGKPQSFMTALADKLELMFQVKKKDKRLVESGSSKYKMVVENGNG
;
A
#
# COMPACT_ATOMS: atom_id res chain seq x y z
N MET A 1 -25.00 5.94 7.00
CA MET A 1 -24.28 5.76 5.72
C MET A 1 -22.95 5.06 6.03
N GLY A 2 -22.82 3.77 6.34
CA GLY A 2 -23.49 2.57 5.84
C GLY A 2 -22.46 1.74 5.07
N TYR A 3 -21.46 1.15 5.77
CA TYR A 3 -20.40 0.24 5.30
C TYR A 3 -20.34 -0.06 3.78
N ILE A 4 -19.82 0.88 2.98
CA ILE A 4 -19.67 0.71 1.53
C ILE A 4 -18.25 0.20 1.31
N SER A 5 -18.11 -1.04 0.86
CA SER A 5 -16.81 -1.56 0.43
C SER A 5 -16.17 -0.57 -0.56
N ASN A 6 -14.87 -0.30 -0.40
CA ASN A 6 -14.08 0.51 -1.35
C ASN A 6 -14.02 -0.06 -2.78
N ARG A 7 -14.70 -1.18 -3.05
CA ARG A 7 -14.70 -1.86 -4.34
C ARG A 7 -15.35 -0.99 -5.41
N ILE A 8 -14.68 -0.82 -6.53
CA ILE A 8 -15.18 -0.07 -7.68
C ILE A 8 -15.13 -0.91 -8.96
N SER A 9 -15.91 -0.49 -9.96
CA SER A 9 -15.85 -1.07 -11.31
C SER A 9 -14.83 -0.31 -12.17
N LYS A 10 -14.30 -0.96 -13.22
CA LYS A 10 -13.22 -0.38 -14.04
C LYS A 10 -13.64 0.91 -14.75
N GLU A 11 -14.93 1.06 -15.03
CA GLU A 11 -15.52 2.21 -15.75
C GLU A 11 -15.51 3.49 -14.91
N LYS A 12 -15.36 3.37 -13.59
CA LYS A 12 -15.28 4.50 -12.67
C LYS A 12 -13.85 5.03 -12.49
N LEU A 13 -12.84 4.34 -13.05
CA LEU A 13 -11.45 4.73 -12.87
C LEU A 13 -11.11 6.03 -13.59
N GLN A 14 -10.40 6.90 -12.88
CA GLN A 14 -9.87 8.15 -13.38
C GLN A 14 -8.36 8.20 -13.19
N SER A 15 -7.62 8.72 -14.18
CA SER A 15 -6.17 8.90 -14.05
C SER A 15 -5.85 9.69 -12.77
N GLY A 16 -4.91 9.19 -11.96
CA GLY A 16 -4.58 9.75 -10.65
C GLY A 16 -5.32 9.10 -9.47
N ASP A 17 -6.18 8.11 -9.72
CA ASP A 17 -6.76 7.29 -8.67
C ASP A 17 -5.70 6.44 -7.97
N HIS A 18 -5.72 6.48 -6.64
CA HIS A 18 -4.98 5.53 -5.81
C HIS A 18 -5.85 4.29 -5.64
N ILE A 19 -5.44 3.21 -6.29
CA ILE A 19 -6.14 1.93 -6.25
C ILE A 19 -5.34 0.90 -5.46
N TYR A 20 -6.06 -0.06 -4.91
CA TYR A 20 -5.44 -1.21 -4.27
C TYR A 20 -6.22 -2.49 -4.55
N CYS A 21 -5.56 -3.61 -4.27
CA CYS A 21 -6.15 -4.93 -4.36
C CYS A 21 -5.58 -5.81 -3.26
N TYR A 22 -6.44 -6.59 -2.61
CA TYR A 22 -5.99 -7.52 -1.58
C TYR A 22 -5.22 -8.69 -2.21
N ARG A 23 -4.18 -9.16 -1.53
CA ARG A 23 -3.32 -10.29 -1.91
C ARG A 23 -3.28 -11.34 -0.81
N TYR A 24 -2.93 -12.57 -1.19
CA TYR A 24 -2.72 -13.75 -0.34
C TYR A 24 -3.62 -13.82 0.90
N LEU A 25 -4.78 -14.47 0.81
CA LEU A 25 -5.76 -14.57 1.93
C LEU A 25 -6.14 -13.22 2.58
N HIS A 26 -6.07 -12.12 1.82
CA HIS A 26 -6.31 -10.75 2.31
C HIS A 26 -5.33 -10.26 3.40
N THR A 27 -4.15 -10.88 3.52
CA THR A 27 -3.17 -10.49 4.55
C THR A 27 -2.43 -9.20 4.23
N TYR A 28 -2.47 -8.72 2.99
CA TYR A 28 -1.99 -7.40 2.63
C TYR A 28 -2.71 -6.80 1.41
N SER A 29 -2.66 -5.48 1.29
CA SER A 29 -3.10 -4.73 0.12
C SER A 29 -1.90 -4.33 -0.73
N HIS A 30 -2.04 -4.49 -2.05
CA HIS A 30 -1.07 -4.02 -3.03
C HIS A 30 -1.60 -2.75 -3.69
N HIS A 31 -0.82 -1.67 -3.61
CA HIS A 31 -1.24 -0.31 -3.95
C HIS A 31 -0.57 0.22 -5.22
N GLY A 32 -1.25 1.11 -5.93
CA GLY A 32 -0.72 1.76 -7.13
C GLY A 32 -1.54 2.97 -7.56
N ILE A 33 -0.98 3.74 -8.50
CA ILE A 33 -1.65 4.88 -9.13
C ILE A 33 -2.10 4.47 -10.53
N TYR A 34 -3.41 4.55 -10.76
CA TYR A 34 -3.99 4.31 -12.07
C TYR A 34 -3.73 5.49 -13.02
N VAL A 35 -3.36 5.17 -14.26
CA VAL A 35 -3.18 6.14 -15.33
C VAL A 35 -3.78 5.60 -16.62
N LYS A 36 -4.60 6.41 -17.31
CA LYS A 36 -5.07 6.13 -18.67
C LYS A 36 -4.06 6.73 -19.65
N GLU A 37 -3.41 5.89 -20.45
CA GLU A 37 -2.41 6.31 -21.44
C GLU A 37 -2.73 5.68 -22.80
N ASN A 38 -2.92 6.50 -23.84
CA ASN A 38 -3.22 6.02 -25.20
C ASN A 38 -4.36 4.98 -25.25
N ASN A 39 -5.46 5.26 -24.54
CA ASN A 39 -6.61 4.36 -24.35
C ASN A 39 -6.32 3.03 -23.61
N LYS A 40 -5.14 2.87 -23.02
CA LYS A 40 -4.77 1.69 -22.23
C LYS A 40 -4.84 1.98 -20.73
N ASP A 41 -5.35 1.00 -20.00
CA ASP A 41 -5.40 1.02 -18.55
C ASP A 41 -4.05 0.59 -17.99
N ARG A 42 -3.38 1.53 -17.31
CA ARG A 42 -2.05 1.34 -16.74
C ARG A 42 -2.06 1.65 -15.25
N VAL A 43 -1.12 1.04 -14.55
CA VAL A 43 -0.90 1.28 -13.12
C VAL A 43 0.58 1.44 -12.87
N ILE A 44 0.96 2.54 -12.24
CA ILE A 44 2.32 2.78 -11.75
C ILE A 44 2.36 2.40 -10.28
N HIS A 45 3.26 1.49 -9.91
CA HIS A 45 3.33 0.99 -8.55
C HIS A 45 4.72 0.50 -8.16
N LEU A 46 5.00 0.50 -6.86
CA LEU A 46 6.19 -0.14 -6.33
C LEU A 46 6.02 -1.67 -6.37
N ASN A 47 7.04 -2.40 -6.81
CA ASN A 47 7.03 -3.86 -6.85
C ASN A 47 8.46 -4.41 -6.65
N THR A 48 8.60 -5.67 -6.26
CA THR A 48 9.93 -6.32 -6.17
C THR A 48 10.32 -7.04 -7.45
N LYS A 49 9.36 -7.37 -8.32
CA LYS A 49 9.60 -8.08 -9.58
C LYS A 49 8.77 -7.48 -10.72
N PRO A 50 9.36 -7.14 -11.87
CA PRO A 50 8.58 -6.73 -13.03
C PRO A 50 7.70 -7.88 -13.53
N LYS A 51 6.43 -7.62 -13.86
CA LYS A 51 5.54 -8.61 -14.50
C LYS A 51 5.60 -8.52 -16.02
N THR A 52 5.86 -9.61 -16.72
CA THR A 52 6.12 -9.61 -18.17
C THR A 52 4.95 -10.17 -19.00
N CYS A 53 3.79 -9.52 -18.98
CA CYS A 53 2.74 -9.84 -19.97
C CYS A 53 3.02 -9.13 -21.31
N LYS A 54 2.41 -9.61 -22.40
CA LYS A 54 2.56 -9.01 -23.74
C LYS A 54 2.19 -7.52 -23.76
N ASN A 55 1.20 -7.11 -22.98
CA ASN A 55 0.74 -5.73 -22.87
C ASN A 55 1.65 -4.81 -22.03
N CYS A 56 2.60 -5.37 -21.28
CA CYS A 56 3.56 -4.64 -20.45
C CYS A 56 4.97 -4.59 -21.07
N ARG A 57 5.20 -5.25 -22.23
CA ARG A 57 6.52 -5.31 -22.87
C ARG A 57 6.98 -3.91 -23.29
N GLY A 58 8.25 -3.59 -22.99
CA GLY A 58 8.90 -2.33 -23.40
C GLY A 58 8.59 -1.10 -22.52
N GLU A 59 7.69 -1.21 -21.56
CA GLU A 59 7.33 -0.12 -20.63
C GLU A 59 8.02 -0.24 -19.25
N GLN A 60 8.88 -1.25 -19.09
CA GLN A 60 9.65 -1.50 -17.86
C GLN A 60 11.03 -0.88 -18.01
N GLN A 61 11.21 0.35 -17.51
CA GLN A 61 12.48 1.08 -17.59
C GLN A 61 13.32 1.04 -16.31
N ALA A 62 12.82 0.44 -15.23
CA ALA A 62 13.59 0.35 -13.99
C ALA A 62 14.59 -0.81 -14.08
N GLU A 63 15.88 -0.49 -14.18
CA GLU A 63 16.94 -1.48 -13.96
C GLU A 63 16.79 -2.11 -12.58
N GLU A 64 16.86 -3.44 -12.54
CA GLU A 64 16.78 -4.22 -11.31
C GLU A 64 18.02 -3.95 -10.45
N LYS A 65 17.92 -3.01 -9.51
CA LYS A 65 18.92 -2.89 -8.45
C LYS A 65 18.72 -4.08 -7.50
N LYS A 66 19.70 -5.00 -7.47
CA LYS A 66 19.69 -6.17 -6.58
C LYS A 66 19.33 -5.74 -5.16
N GLY A 67 18.21 -6.25 -4.64
CA GLY A 67 17.75 -6.05 -3.26
C GLY A 67 16.79 -4.87 -3.02
N GLY A 68 16.41 -4.09 -4.04
CA GLY A 68 15.49 -2.94 -3.88
C GLY A 68 14.12 -3.13 -4.54
N GLY A 69 13.09 -2.48 -3.99
CA GLY A 69 11.82 -2.27 -4.70
C GLY A 69 12.02 -1.38 -5.92
N ILE A 70 11.30 -1.66 -7.00
CA ILE A 70 11.32 -0.92 -8.26
C ILE A 70 9.96 -0.29 -8.55
N VAL A 71 9.94 0.94 -9.07
CA VAL A 71 8.71 1.57 -9.54
C VAL A 71 8.45 1.13 -10.97
N VAL A 72 7.40 0.33 -11.19
CA VAL A 72 7.05 -0.25 -12.48
C VAL A 72 5.73 0.31 -13.01
N LYS A 73 5.57 0.28 -14.33
CA LYS A 73 4.29 0.51 -15.01
C LYS A 73 3.78 -0.81 -15.58
N THR A 74 2.56 -1.19 -15.25
CA THR A 74 1.92 -2.44 -15.71
C THR A 74 0.52 -2.17 -16.25
N CYS A 75 -0.08 -3.13 -16.96
CA CYS A 75 -1.50 -3.07 -17.26
C CYS A 75 -2.34 -3.36 -16.00
N LEU A 76 -3.57 -2.85 -15.98
CA LEU A 76 -4.49 -3.04 -14.86
C LEU A 76 -4.69 -4.52 -14.51
N ASP A 77 -4.81 -5.41 -15.49
CA ASP A 77 -5.01 -6.84 -15.21
C ASP A 77 -3.79 -7.49 -14.54
N CYS A 78 -2.56 -7.11 -14.91
CA CYS A 78 -1.35 -7.58 -14.22
C CYS A 78 -1.23 -7.02 -12.81
N PHE A 79 -1.64 -5.76 -12.62
CA PHE A 79 -1.74 -5.14 -11.31
C PHE A 79 -2.79 -5.82 -10.45
N LEU A 80 -3.92 -6.27 -10.99
CA LEU A 80 -4.98 -6.92 -10.20
C LEU A 80 -4.71 -8.40 -9.95
N ASP A 81 -4.11 -9.11 -10.91
CA ASP A 81 -3.75 -10.53 -10.79
C ASP A 81 -4.95 -11.44 -10.44
N GLY A 82 -6.12 -11.12 -11.00
CA GLY A 82 -7.38 -11.82 -10.70
C GLY A 82 -8.08 -11.38 -9.40
N HIS A 83 -7.50 -10.46 -8.63
CA HIS A 83 -8.10 -9.92 -7.41
C HIS A 83 -9.02 -8.72 -7.68
N GLY A 84 -9.80 -8.35 -6.65
CA GLY A 84 -10.72 -7.21 -6.72
C GLY A 84 -10.01 -5.86 -6.83
N LEU A 85 -10.67 -4.90 -7.47
CA LEU A 85 -10.26 -3.51 -7.60
C LEU A 85 -10.94 -2.66 -6.53
N PHE A 86 -10.14 -1.92 -5.76
CA PHE A 86 -10.62 -1.05 -4.70
C PHE A 86 -10.00 0.34 -4.81
N LEU A 87 -10.76 1.37 -4.45
CA LEU A 87 -10.32 2.76 -4.42
C LEU A 87 -9.88 3.15 -3.00
N TYR A 88 -8.72 3.76 -2.88
CA TYR A 88 -8.25 4.29 -1.60
C TYR A 88 -8.93 5.62 -1.30
N GLU A 89 -9.47 5.78 -0.09
CA GLU A 89 -10.21 7.00 0.27
C GLU A 89 -9.31 8.05 0.91
N TYR A 90 -9.50 9.31 0.52
CA TYR A 90 -8.83 10.48 1.11
C TYR A 90 -9.86 11.36 1.81
N GLN A 91 -9.40 12.17 2.77
CA GLN A 91 -10.25 13.08 3.53
C GLN A 91 -11.41 12.38 4.26
N VAL A 92 -11.22 11.13 4.68
CA VAL A 92 -12.21 10.48 5.55
C VAL A 92 -12.21 11.16 6.93
N SER A 93 -13.34 11.11 7.63
CA SER A 93 -13.40 11.60 9.01
C SER A 93 -12.52 10.74 9.93
N VAL A 94 -12.04 11.31 11.04
CA VAL A 94 -11.26 10.56 12.05
C VAL A 94 -12.00 9.32 12.56
N PRO A 95 -13.30 9.36 12.89
CA PRO A 95 -14.04 8.15 13.27
C PRO A 95 -14.02 7.07 12.17
N ASN A 96 -14.23 7.44 10.91
CA ASN A 96 -14.19 6.49 9.79
C ASN A 96 -12.79 5.88 9.64
N PHE A 97 -11.75 6.71 9.68
CA PHE A 97 -10.36 6.28 9.64
C PHE A 97 -10.00 5.30 10.78
N LEU A 98 -10.52 5.56 11.98
CA LEU A 98 -10.32 4.71 13.15
C LEU A 98 -11.12 3.41 13.13
N VAL A 99 -12.13 3.22 12.27
CA VAL A 99 -12.85 1.93 12.16
C VAL A 99 -12.55 1.15 10.87
N GLN A 100 -12.05 1.80 9.82
CA GLN A 100 -11.71 1.14 8.55
C GLN A 100 -10.45 0.27 8.60
N VAL A 101 -10.36 -0.73 7.72
CA VAL A 101 -9.17 -1.60 7.63
C VAL A 101 -7.93 -0.75 7.31
N PRO A 102 -6.78 -0.96 7.97
CA PRO A 102 -5.54 -0.24 7.66
C PRO A 102 -5.17 -0.40 6.17
N GLY A 103 -4.61 0.64 5.56
CA GLY A 103 -4.28 0.60 4.14
C GLY A 103 -5.47 0.77 3.20
N THR A 104 -6.56 1.39 3.64
CA THR A 104 -7.74 1.62 2.77
C THR A 104 -8.18 3.09 2.70
N CYS A 105 -7.78 3.93 3.65
CA CYS A 105 -8.14 5.34 3.70
C CYS A 105 -7.15 6.19 4.49
N THR A 106 -7.21 7.52 4.31
CA THR A 106 -6.49 8.51 5.12
C THR A 106 -7.34 9.76 5.37
N THR A 107 -7.10 10.45 6.48
CA THR A 107 -7.71 11.75 6.77
C THR A 107 -7.04 12.89 5.99
N GLY A 108 -5.85 12.67 5.43
CA GLY A 108 -5.12 13.67 4.66
C GLY A 108 -5.80 14.02 3.33
N PRO A 109 -5.61 15.25 2.82
CA PRO A 109 -6.06 15.62 1.48
C PRO A 109 -5.21 14.94 0.40
N ALA A 110 -5.76 14.90 -0.81
CA ALA A 110 -5.05 14.51 -2.02
C ALA A 110 -4.86 15.72 -2.93
N ASP A 111 -3.72 15.77 -3.62
CA ASP A 111 -3.47 16.72 -4.69
C ASP A 111 -4.34 16.42 -5.91
N ASP A 112 -4.41 17.38 -6.82
CA ASP A 112 -5.17 17.25 -8.06
C ASP A 112 -4.64 16.12 -8.95
N PRO A 113 -5.50 15.49 -9.77
CA PRO A 113 -5.13 14.34 -10.58
C PRO A 113 -3.90 14.53 -11.48
N ARG A 114 -3.66 15.74 -12.01
CA ARG A 114 -2.52 15.99 -12.91
C ARG A 114 -1.22 15.94 -12.13
N THR A 115 -1.16 16.65 -11.00
CA THR A 115 -0.01 16.63 -10.09
C THR A 115 0.34 15.21 -9.63
N VAL A 116 -0.69 14.41 -9.31
CA VAL A 116 -0.52 13.01 -8.90
C VAL A 116 0.11 12.17 -10.01
N VAL A 117 -0.42 12.28 -11.23
CA VAL A 117 0.05 11.53 -12.40
C VAL A 117 1.49 11.92 -12.74
N ASP A 118 1.81 13.22 -12.74
CA ASP A 118 3.16 13.74 -12.99
C ASP A 118 4.16 13.21 -11.96
N ARG A 119 3.78 13.20 -10.68
CA ARG A 119 4.61 12.65 -9.60
C ARG A 119 4.84 11.15 -9.77
N ALA A 120 3.80 10.38 -10.11
CA ALA A 120 3.92 8.95 -10.37
C ALA A 120 4.85 8.64 -11.55
N TYR A 121 4.72 9.37 -12.66
CA TYR A 121 5.62 9.24 -13.81
C TYR A 121 7.05 9.64 -13.49
N LYS A 122 7.25 10.73 -12.72
CA LYS A 122 8.58 11.14 -12.26
C LYS A 122 9.25 10.02 -11.46
N MET A 123 8.54 9.43 -10.50
CA MET A 123 9.06 8.31 -9.70
C MET A 123 9.37 7.07 -10.54
N HIS A 124 8.52 6.75 -11.53
CA HIS A 124 8.77 5.65 -12.46
C HIS A 124 10.03 5.87 -13.30
N LYS A 125 10.23 7.08 -13.85
CA LYS A 125 11.38 7.43 -14.68
C LYS A 125 12.69 7.43 -13.91
N THR A 126 12.70 7.93 -12.67
CA THR A 126 13.93 8.05 -11.88
C THR A 126 14.22 6.82 -11.02
N ASN A 127 13.26 5.89 -10.92
CA ASN A 127 13.22 4.86 -9.88
C ASN A 127 13.48 5.44 -8.47
N GLY A 128 13.04 6.68 -8.26
CA GLY A 128 13.51 7.57 -7.20
C GLY A 128 12.92 7.32 -5.82
N PHE A 129 12.09 6.29 -5.66
CA PHE A 129 11.44 5.99 -4.38
C PHE A 129 12.38 5.22 -3.40
N GLY A 130 13.46 4.63 -3.92
CA GLY A 130 14.51 3.99 -3.10
C GLY A 130 14.11 2.63 -2.48
N ALA A 131 15.13 1.88 -2.04
CA ALA A 131 14.95 0.63 -1.30
C ALA A 131 14.71 0.94 0.19
N TYR A 132 13.44 1.04 0.59
CA TYR A 132 13.06 0.85 1.99
C TYR A 132 12.58 -0.61 2.18
N ASP A 133 12.91 -1.19 3.33
CA ASP A 133 12.78 -2.61 3.66
C ASP A 133 11.41 -3.25 3.38
N LEU A 134 11.47 -4.42 2.76
CA LEU A 134 10.52 -5.53 2.59
C LEU A 134 9.05 -5.35 3.04
N LEU A 135 8.26 -4.76 2.12
CA LEU A 135 6.83 -5.00 1.79
C LEU A 135 5.70 -4.81 2.84
N ASN A 136 4.50 -4.67 2.29
CA ASN A 136 3.22 -4.13 2.78
C ASN A 136 3.17 -2.59 2.79
N ASN A 137 4.01 -1.92 3.58
CA ASN A 137 3.88 -0.47 3.79
C ASN A 137 4.40 0.38 2.63
N ASN A 138 5.33 -0.14 1.84
CA ASN A 138 6.07 0.71 0.90
C ASN A 138 5.28 1.00 -0.37
N CYS A 139 4.42 0.07 -0.82
CA CYS A 139 3.53 0.34 -1.97
C CYS A 139 2.42 1.33 -1.60
N GLU A 140 1.88 1.22 -0.38
CA GLU A 140 0.94 2.20 0.19
C GLU A 140 1.62 3.56 0.33
N THR A 141 2.81 3.61 0.95
CA THR A 141 3.58 4.85 1.14
C THR A 141 3.95 5.48 -0.20
N PHE A 142 4.29 4.66 -1.21
CA PHE A 142 4.51 5.14 -2.58
C PHE A 142 3.26 5.81 -3.15
N ALA A 143 2.11 5.14 -3.10
CA ALA A 143 0.89 5.66 -3.67
C ALA A 143 0.39 6.89 -2.89
N VAL A 144 0.55 6.92 -1.57
CA VAL A 144 0.25 8.08 -0.72
C VAL A 144 1.17 9.24 -1.04
N TYR A 145 2.48 9.01 -1.17
CA TYR A 145 3.42 10.02 -1.65
C TYR A 145 3.02 10.55 -3.02
N CYS A 146 2.63 9.68 -3.95
CA CYS A 146 2.10 10.09 -5.24
C CYS A 146 0.86 10.98 -5.12
N LYS A 147 0.00 10.75 -4.13
CA LYS A 147 -1.22 11.53 -3.89
C LYS A 147 -1.03 12.82 -3.11
N THR A 148 0.00 12.93 -2.27
CA THR A 148 0.14 14.06 -1.32
C THR A 148 1.45 14.83 -1.43
N GLY A 149 2.46 14.25 -2.08
CA GLY A 149 3.83 14.77 -2.10
C GLY A 149 4.59 14.58 -0.79
N ILE A 150 3.97 13.99 0.24
CA ILE A 150 4.56 13.80 1.56
C ILE A 150 4.99 12.33 1.70
N PRO A 151 6.27 12.04 1.96
CA PRO A 151 6.77 10.67 2.13
C PRO A 151 6.46 10.17 3.56
N TYR A 152 5.18 10.15 3.93
CA TYR A 152 4.74 9.80 5.28
C TYR A 152 4.07 8.43 5.31
N SER A 153 4.44 7.58 6.27
CA SER A 153 3.77 6.30 6.51
C SER A 153 2.38 6.57 7.07
N VAL A 154 1.32 6.12 6.38
CA VAL A 154 -0.05 6.21 6.88
C VAL A 154 -0.22 5.46 8.20
N GLN A 155 0.57 4.43 8.46
CA GLN A 155 0.54 3.73 9.75
C GLN A 155 1.05 4.58 10.91
N ALA A 156 2.05 5.44 10.65
CA ALA A 156 2.48 6.43 11.63
C ALA A 156 1.36 7.44 11.88
N MET A 157 0.63 7.84 10.83
CA MET A 157 -0.53 8.73 10.94
C MET A 157 -1.70 8.07 11.70
N HIS A 158 -1.99 6.79 11.44
CA HIS A 158 -2.97 5.98 12.20
C HIS A 158 -2.64 5.96 13.67
N MET A 159 -1.39 5.68 14.01
CA MET A 159 -0.92 5.62 15.40
C MET A 159 -0.99 7.00 16.07
N GLU A 160 -0.56 8.06 15.39
CA GLU A 160 -0.59 9.42 15.91
C GLU A 160 -2.03 9.89 16.19
N ILE A 161 -2.93 9.70 15.23
CA ILE A 161 -4.35 10.07 15.38
C ILE A 161 -5.00 9.24 16.49
N ALA A 162 -4.81 7.91 16.50
CA ALA A 162 -5.37 7.06 17.56
C ALA A 162 -4.89 7.46 18.96
N THR A 163 -3.60 7.79 19.09
CA THR A 163 -3.01 8.25 20.36
C THR A 163 -3.61 9.59 20.79
N LYS A 164 -3.69 10.58 19.88
CA LYS A 164 -4.28 11.89 20.16
C LYS A 164 -5.76 11.79 20.54
N THR A 165 -6.54 10.96 19.86
CA THR A 165 -7.96 10.72 20.18
C THR A 165 -8.10 10.04 21.55
N THR A 166 -7.32 8.99 21.82
CA THR A 166 -7.31 8.29 23.12
C THR A 166 -6.98 9.25 24.27
N LEU A 167 -5.99 10.14 24.07
CA LEU A 167 -5.62 11.17 25.06
C LEU A 167 -6.72 12.22 25.24
N ALA A 168 -7.34 12.69 24.16
CA ALA A 168 -8.44 13.66 24.22
C ALA A 168 -9.74 13.11 24.84
N GLU A 169 -9.87 11.79 24.87
CA GLU A 169 -10.99 11.06 25.45
C GLU A 169 -10.65 10.41 26.80
N TRP A 170 -9.40 10.53 27.25
CA TRP A 170 -8.95 10.06 28.55
C TRP A 170 -9.79 10.70 29.66
N GLY A 171 -10.59 9.87 30.34
CA GLY A 171 -11.53 10.30 31.39
C GLY A 171 -13.00 10.42 30.96
N LYS A 172 -13.38 10.05 29.72
CA LYS A 172 -14.79 9.99 29.25
C LYS A 172 -15.37 8.55 29.29
N PRO A 173 -16.69 8.37 29.46
CA PRO A 173 -17.31 7.06 29.68
C PRO A 173 -17.27 6.10 28.47
N GLN A 174 -17.47 4.81 28.78
CA GLN A 174 -16.83 3.61 28.20
C GLN A 174 -17.23 3.17 26.78
N SER A 175 -18.24 3.77 26.14
CA SER A 175 -18.88 3.19 24.93
C SER A 175 -18.12 3.37 23.61
N PHE A 176 -17.19 4.33 23.52
CA PHE A 176 -16.35 4.54 22.33
C PHE A 176 -14.97 3.86 22.45
N MET A 177 -14.47 3.74 23.67
CA MET A 177 -13.13 3.23 23.98
C MET A 177 -12.94 1.76 23.63
N THR A 178 -13.99 0.94 23.72
CA THR A 178 -13.94 -0.51 23.43
C THR A 178 -13.62 -0.81 21.97
N ALA A 179 -14.25 -0.11 21.01
CA ALA A 179 -13.99 -0.35 19.58
C ALA A 179 -12.57 0.08 19.15
N LEU A 180 -12.04 1.15 19.74
CA LEU A 180 -10.68 1.62 19.49
C LEU A 180 -9.64 0.71 20.16
N ALA A 181 -9.90 0.26 21.38
CA ALA A 181 -9.05 -0.68 22.10
C ALA A 181 -8.97 -2.04 21.38
N ASP A 182 -10.11 -2.60 20.95
CA ASP A 182 -10.16 -3.86 20.21
C ASP A 182 -9.40 -3.77 18.87
N LYS A 183 -9.48 -2.62 18.19
CA LYS A 183 -8.77 -2.41 16.92
C LYS A 183 -7.28 -2.16 17.12
N LEU A 184 -6.88 -1.42 18.15
CA LEU A 184 -5.48 -1.26 18.52
C LEU A 184 -4.88 -2.63 18.88
N GLU A 185 -5.60 -3.44 19.65
CA GLU A 185 -5.18 -4.79 20.01
C GLU A 185 -5.05 -5.69 18.76
N LEU A 186 -5.98 -5.60 17.80
CA LEU A 186 -5.87 -6.27 16.50
C LEU A 186 -4.62 -5.81 15.72
N MET A 187 -4.34 -4.50 15.66
CA MET A 187 -3.15 -3.96 15.00
C MET A 187 -1.84 -4.47 15.65
N PHE A 188 -1.78 -4.53 16.98
CA PHE A 188 -0.64 -5.06 17.71
C PHE A 188 -0.50 -6.59 17.53
N GLN A 189 -1.61 -7.33 17.46
CA GLN A 189 -1.61 -8.77 17.18
C GLN A 189 -1.16 -9.10 15.75
N VAL A 190 -1.57 -8.32 14.74
CA VAL A 190 -1.11 -8.46 13.35
C VAL A 190 0.41 -8.27 13.26
N LYS A 191 0.96 -7.20 13.87
CA LYS A 191 2.42 -6.99 13.93
C LYS A 191 3.16 -8.14 14.63
N LYS A 192 2.57 -8.76 15.66
CA LYS A 192 3.15 -9.91 16.38
C LYS A 192 3.05 -11.22 15.60
N LYS A 193 2.11 -11.35 14.65
CA LYS A 193 2.02 -12.48 13.71
C LYS A 193 2.97 -12.32 12.53
N ASP A 194 3.11 -11.11 11.97
CA ASP A 194 4.08 -10.82 10.91
C ASP A 194 5.51 -11.08 11.36
N LYS A 195 5.87 -10.66 12.58
CA LYS A 195 7.20 -10.94 13.15
C LYS A 195 7.48 -12.44 13.29
N ARG A 196 6.47 -13.24 13.71
CA ARG A 196 6.57 -14.70 13.82
C ARG A 196 6.58 -15.42 12.46
N LEU A 197 5.89 -14.90 11.45
CA LEU A 197 5.90 -15.44 10.10
C LEU A 197 7.26 -15.24 9.42
N VAL A 198 7.87 -14.07 9.60
CA VAL A 198 9.25 -13.79 9.14
C VAL A 198 10.27 -14.71 9.84
N GLU A 199 10.13 -14.93 11.15
CA GLU A 199 10.99 -15.85 11.91
C GLU A 199 10.79 -17.32 11.50
N SER A 200 9.56 -17.74 11.20
CA SER A 200 9.24 -19.12 10.77
C SER A 200 9.66 -19.44 9.32
N GLY A 201 9.73 -18.43 8.45
CA GLY A 201 10.23 -18.57 7.07
C GLY A 201 11.75 -18.69 6.98
N SER A 202 12.47 -18.13 7.95
CA SER A 202 13.94 -18.17 8.02
C SER A 202 14.47 -19.55 8.46
N SER A 203 13.66 -20.36 9.15
CA SER A 203 14.07 -21.69 9.60
C SER A 203 14.13 -22.76 8.49
N LYS A 204 13.58 -22.52 7.29
CA LYS A 204 13.58 -23.49 6.18
C LYS A 204 14.79 -23.40 5.25
N TYR A 205 15.72 -22.46 5.45
CA TYR A 205 16.93 -22.30 4.65
C TYR A 205 18.23 -22.35 5.49
N LYS A 206 18.30 -23.29 6.44
CA LYS A 206 19.56 -23.63 7.11
C LYS A 206 19.94 -25.06 6.73
N MET A 207 20.59 -25.24 5.57
CA MET A 207 21.49 -26.36 5.31
C MET A 207 22.54 -25.98 4.25
N VAL A 208 23.76 -26.45 4.52
CA VAL A 208 24.97 -26.52 3.68
C VAL A 208 25.83 -25.25 3.61
N VAL A 209 26.77 -25.13 4.57
CA VAL A 209 28.19 -24.84 4.26
C VAL A 209 29.05 -25.57 5.31
N GLU A 210 29.53 -26.77 4.98
CA GLU A 210 30.68 -27.38 5.64
C GLU A 210 31.70 -27.79 4.56
N ASN A 211 32.96 -27.50 4.88
CA ASN A 211 34.21 -28.04 4.35
C ASN A 211 34.88 -27.36 3.14
N GLY A 212 36.14 -26.97 3.38
CA GLY A 212 37.10 -26.63 2.33
C GLY A 212 38.37 -25.93 2.84
N ASN A 213 39.02 -26.44 3.88
CA ASN A 213 40.45 -26.15 4.13
C ASN A 213 41.27 -27.21 3.38
N GLY A 214 42.12 -26.76 2.46
CA GLY A 214 43.10 -27.53 1.72
C GLY A 214 44.06 -26.58 1.03
#